data_AF-A0A7J9QG29-F1
#
_entry.id   AF-A0A7J9QG29-F1
#
_cell.length_a   1.000
_cell.length_b   1.000
_cell.length_c   1.000
_cell.angle_alpha   90.00
_cell.angle_beta   90.00
_cell.angle_gamma   90.00
#
_symmetry.space_group_name_H-M   'P 1'
#
loop_
_entity.id
_entity.type
_entity.pdbx_description
1 polymer ?
#
loop_
_entity_poly.entity_id
_entity_poly.type
_entity_poly.pdbx_seq_one_letter_code
_entity_poly.pdbx_strand_id
1 'polypeptide(L)'
;LQEQFKGKIWLVEADETDNKFIEDLFFPTKILSINSVWAPGGVQKTKAVVSGKWTPKFPIDTEKVVEIVKNARNLDIEIEFEDKGRK
;
A
#
# COMPACT_ATOMS: atom_id res chain seq x y z
N LEU A 1 10.54 6.61 20.04
CA LEU A 1 9.13 6.57 19.59
C LEU A 1 8.63 5.14 19.44
N GLN A 2 9.25 4.29 18.62
CA GLN A 2 8.78 2.91 18.42
C GLN A 2 8.74 2.07 19.71
N GLU A 3 9.66 2.28 20.65
CA GLU A 3 9.65 1.60 21.96
C GLU A 3 8.48 2.00 22.87
N GLN A 4 7.79 3.11 22.58
CA GLN A 4 6.66 3.60 23.37
C GLN A 4 5.32 3.02 22.91
N PHE A 5 5.28 2.42 21.72
CA PHE A 5 4.08 1.84 21.14
C PHE A 5 4.30 0.35 20.87
N LYS A 6 3.31 -0.49 21.18
CA LYS A 6 3.41 -1.95 20.96
C LYS A 6 3.36 -2.35 19.48
N GLY A 7 3.10 -1.41 18.58
CA GLY A 7 2.89 -1.66 17.15
C GLY A 7 3.85 -0.86 16.27
N LYS A 8 3.82 -1.18 14.97
CA LYS A 8 4.56 -0.43 13.96
C LYS A 8 3.93 0.95 13.79
N ILE A 9 4.78 1.97 13.70
CA ILE A 9 4.38 3.37 13.52
C ILE A 9 4.74 3.76 12.09
N TRP A 10 3.80 4.41 11.40
CA TRP A 10 4.07 5.12 10.17
C TRP A 10 3.98 6.62 10.43
N LEU A 11 4.94 7.36 9.90
CA LEU A 11 4.94 8.81 9.89
C LEU A 11 4.80 9.23 8.43
N VAL A 12 3.84 10.10 8.18
CA VAL A 12 3.45 10.57 6.85
C VAL A 12 3.27 12.08 6.90
N GLU A 13 3.44 12.76 5.77
CA GLU A 13 3.19 14.19 5.71
C GLU A 13 1.68 14.47 5.72
N ALA A 14 1.25 15.52 6.41
CA ALA A 14 -0.17 15.80 6.62
C ALA A 14 -0.92 16.13 5.31
N ASP A 15 -0.28 16.91 4.44
CA ASP A 15 -0.87 17.47 3.21
C ASP A 15 -0.35 16.81 1.93
N GLU A 16 0.07 15.54 2.01
CA GLU A 16 0.58 14.82 0.85
C GLU A 16 -0.54 14.23 -0.02
N THR A 17 -0.22 13.97 -1.29
CA THR A 17 -1.12 13.29 -2.22
C THR A 17 -1.36 11.83 -1.82
N ASP A 18 -2.50 11.26 -2.22
CA ASP A 18 -2.81 9.84 -1.98
C ASP A 18 -1.72 8.89 -2.48
N ASN A 19 -1.11 9.19 -3.63
CA ASN A 19 -0.01 8.39 -4.17
C ASN A 19 1.20 8.39 -3.23
N LYS A 20 1.58 9.58 -2.74
CA LYS A 20 2.71 9.74 -1.82
C LYS A 20 2.44 9.06 -0.47
N PHE A 21 1.21 9.18 0.04
CA PHE A 21 0.76 8.48 1.24
C PHE A 21 0.89 6.96 1.11
N ILE A 22 0.44 6.39 0.00
CA ILE A 22 0.59 4.96 -0.27
C ILE A 22 2.07 4.58 -0.38
N GLU A 23 2.90 5.38 -1.06
CA GLU A 23 4.35 5.14 -1.15
C GLU A 23 5.03 5.11 0.23
N ASP A 24 4.67 6.03 1.13
CA ASP A 24 5.25 6.12 2.47
C ASP A 24 4.81 4.97 3.39
N LEU A 25 3.58 4.47 3.22
CA LEU A 25 3.14 3.25 3.90
C LEU A 25 3.95 2.01 3.47
N PHE A 26 4.46 2.00 2.25
CA PHE A 26 5.27 0.91 1.72
C PHE A 26 6.77 1.06 1.97
N PHE A 27 7.24 2.17 2.52
CA PHE A 27 8.67 2.37 2.78
C PHE A 27 9.24 1.26 3.70
N PRO A 28 10.42 0.67 3.38
CA PRO A 28 11.34 0.98 2.29
C PRO A 28 11.09 0.20 0.99
N THR A 29 9.99 -0.54 0.88
CA THR A 29 9.64 -1.27 -0.33
C THR A 29 9.11 -0.33 -1.40
N LYS A 30 9.65 -0.43 -2.61
CA LYS A 30 9.26 0.45 -3.71
C LYS A 30 7.89 0.08 -4.25
N ILE A 31 7.03 1.08 -4.45
CA ILE A 31 5.86 0.99 -5.32
C ILE A 31 6.29 1.23 -6.77
N LEU A 32 5.91 0.33 -7.66
CA LEU A 32 6.20 0.41 -9.09
C LEU A 32 5.16 1.23 -9.84
N SER A 33 3.89 1.18 -9.42
CA SER A 33 2.82 2.01 -9.99
C SER A 33 1.63 2.11 -9.05
N ILE A 34 0.89 3.22 -9.16
CA ILE A 34 -0.42 3.45 -8.53
C ILE A 34 -1.35 3.94 -9.62
N ASN A 35 -2.44 3.21 -9.87
CA ASN A 35 -3.38 3.52 -10.93
C ASN A 35 -4.82 3.42 -10.45
N SER A 36 -5.71 4.25 -11.00
CA SER A 36 -7.15 4.01 -10.88
C SER A 36 -7.59 2.92 -11.87
N VAL A 37 -8.35 1.94 -11.39
CA VAL A 37 -8.89 0.83 -12.18
C VAL A 37 -10.39 0.70 -11.94
N TRP A 38 -11.13 0.24 -12.95
CA TRP A 38 -12.56 -0.05 -12.81
C TRP A 38 -12.76 -1.52 -12.45
N ALA A 39 -13.36 -1.78 -11.29
CA ALA A 39 -13.79 -3.11 -10.91
C ALA A 39 -15.09 -3.50 -11.64
N PRO A 40 -15.36 -4.81 -11.79
CA PRO A 40 -16.66 -5.29 -12.25
C PRO A 40 -17.79 -4.64 -11.45
N GLY A 41 -18.79 -4.08 -12.13
CA GLY A 41 -19.86 -3.29 -11.52
C GLY A 41 -19.63 -1.78 -11.52
N GLY A 42 -18.54 -1.29 -12.13
CA GLY A 42 -18.32 0.14 -12.35
C GLY A 42 -17.85 0.88 -11.10
N VAL A 43 -17.29 0.19 -10.11
CA VAL A 43 -16.68 0.81 -8.94
C VAL A 43 -15.23 1.14 -9.25
N GLN A 44 -14.81 2.38 -9.03
CA GLN A 44 -13.40 2.77 -9.17
C GLN A 44 -12.61 2.28 -7.95
N LYS A 45 -11.49 1.61 -8.21
CA LYS A 45 -10.53 1.16 -7.20
C LYS A 45 -9.14 1.74 -7.48
N THR A 46 -8.31 1.80 -6.45
CA THR A 46 -6.89 2.12 -6.57
C THR A 46 -6.11 0.82 -6.62
N LYS A 47 -5.25 0.65 -7.63
CA LYS A 47 -4.36 -0.50 -7.75
C LYS A 47 -2.92 -0.06 -7.54
N ALA A 48 -2.25 -0.62 -6.53
CA ALA A 48 -0.85 -0.39 -6.25
C ALA A 48 -0.04 -1.66 -6.57
N VAL A 49 0.99 -1.53 -7.41
CA VAL A 49 1.92 -2.61 -7.73
C VAL A 49 3.19 -2.42 -6.92
N VAL A 50 3.49 -3.36 -6.04
CA VAL A 50 4.63 -3.36 -5.12
C VAL A 50 5.78 -4.15 -5.74
N SER A 51 6.99 -3.64 -5.63
CA SER A 51 8.19 -4.33 -6.12
C SER A 51 8.47 -5.65 -5.38
N GLY A 52 9.06 -6.62 -6.09
CA GLY A 52 9.37 -7.93 -5.52
C GLY A 52 8.16 -8.84 -5.42
N LYS A 53 8.23 -9.84 -4.54
CA LYS A 53 7.23 -10.90 -4.43
C LYS A 53 6.66 -10.95 -3.01
N TRP A 54 5.34 -11.15 -2.91
CA TRP A 54 4.71 -11.41 -1.62
C TRP A 54 5.25 -12.71 -1.01
N THR A 55 5.62 -12.63 0.27
CA THR A 55 5.96 -13.80 1.10
C THR A 55 5.43 -13.59 2.52
N PRO A 56 5.25 -14.64 3.32
CA PRO A 56 4.88 -14.49 4.73
C PRO A 56 5.89 -13.70 5.57
N LYS A 57 7.11 -13.49 5.08
CA LYS A 57 8.17 -12.69 5.73
C LYS A 57 8.23 -11.26 5.21
N PHE A 58 7.29 -10.84 4.36
CA PHE A 58 7.28 -9.48 3.82
C PHE A 58 7.16 -8.48 4.99
N PRO A 59 8.00 -7.43 5.05
CA PRO A 59 8.16 -6.59 6.26
C PRO A 59 6.99 -5.63 6.53
N ILE A 60 5.98 -5.64 5.66
CA ILE A 60 4.84 -4.74 5.68
C ILE A 60 3.59 -5.60 5.64
N ASP A 61 2.73 -5.41 6.64
CA ASP A 61 1.44 -6.06 6.69
C ASP A 61 0.51 -5.37 5.68
N THR A 62 0.25 -6.03 4.56
CA THR A 62 -0.56 -5.47 3.48
C THR A 62 -2.02 -5.31 3.87
N GLU A 63 -2.55 -6.15 4.77
CA GLU A 63 -3.93 -6.04 5.24
C GLU A 63 -4.10 -4.77 6.08
N LYS A 64 -3.15 -4.51 6.98
CA LYS A 64 -3.08 -3.24 7.74
C LYS A 64 -3.00 -2.03 6.82
N VAL A 65 -2.25 -2.11 5.73
CA VAL A 65 -2.15 -1.01 4.76
C VAL A 65 -3.50 -0.74 4.10
N VAL A 66 -4.24 -1.79 3.70
CA VAL A 66 -5.60 -1.62 3.15
C VAL A 66 -6.51 -0.92 4.17
N GLU A 67 -6.48 -1.34 5.43
CA GLU A 67 -7.26 -0.70 6.50
C GLU A 67 -6.89 0.77 6.71
N ILE A 68 -5.60 1.08 6.76
CA ILE A 68 -5.09 2.45 6.94
C ILE A 68 -5.53 3.34 5.78
N VAL A 69 -5.36 2.88 4.54
CA VAL A 69 -5.74 3.63 3.33
C VAL A 69 -7.25 3.87 3.28
N LYS A 70 -8.05 2.85 3.62
CA LYS A 70 -9.50 3.01 3.66
C LYS A 70 -9.92 4.01 4.72
N ASN A 71 -9.37 3.94 5.93
CA ASN A 71 -9.80 4.79 7.04
C ASN A 71 -9.26 6.22 6.95
N ALA A 72 -8.04 6.41 6.44
CA ALA A 72 -7.38 7.71 6.39
C ALA A 72 -7.68 8.50 5.11
N ARG A 73 -8.02 7.81 4.00
CA ARG A 73 -8.23 8.42 2.67
C ARG A 73 -9.53 8.00 1.97
N ASN A 74 -10.31 7.08 2.56
CA ASN A 74 -11.53 6.53 1.95
C ASN A 74 -11.33 5.88 0.57
N LEU A 75 -10.13 5.35 0.31
CA LEU A 75 -9.80 4.65 -0.94
C LEU A 75 -9.93 3.14 -0.77
N ASP A 76 -10.55 2.49 -1.76
CA ASP A 76 -10.50 1.03 -1.90
C ASP A 76 -9.26 0.65 -2.71
N ILE A 77 -8.26 0.08 -2.03
CA ILE A 77 -6.96 -0.27 -2.62
C ILE A 77 -6.80 -1.78 -2.83
N GLU A 78 -6.27 -2.17 -3.98
CA GLU A 78 -5.83 -3.52 -4.32
C GLU A 78 -4.31 -3.52 -4.44
N ILE A 79 -3.66 -4.40 -3.68
CA ILE A 79 -2.21 -4.52 -3.63
C ILE A 79 -1.80 -5.74 -4.45
N GLU A 80 -1.04 -5.50 -5.51
CA GLU A 80 -0.39 -6.54 -6.29
C GLU A 80 1.11 -6.47 -6.10
N PHE A 81 1.78 -7.60 -6.33
CA PHE A 81 3.23 -7.67 -6.32
C PHE A 81 3.73 -7.89 -7.74
N GLU A 82 4.94 -7.39 -8.02
CA GLU A 82 5.63 -7.60 -9.28
C GLU A 82 5.72 -9.11 -9.60
N ASP A 83 4.93 -9.56 -10.56
CA ASP A 83 5.06 -10.92 -11.07
C ASP A 83 6.25 -10.99 -12.03
N LYS A 84 7.44 -11.23 -11.48
CA LYS A 84 8.56 -11.73 -12.27
C LYS A 84 8.32 -13.20 -12.56
N GLY A 85 7.36 -13.49 -13.44
CA GLY A 85 7.28 -14.78 -14.10
C GLY A 85 8.67 -15.12 -14.62
N ARG A 86 9.22 -16.28 -14.23
CA ARG A 86 10.49 -16.77 -14.77
C ARG A 86 10.38 -16.73 -16.29
N LYS A 87 11.22 -15.93 -16.94
CA LYS A 87 11.66 -16.24 -18.31
C LYS A 87 12.58 -17.44 -18.24
#